data_AF-A0AAX6QN27-F1
#
_entry.id   AF-A0AAX6QN27-F1
#
_cell.length_a   1.000
_cell.length_b   1.000
_cell.length_c   1.000
_cell.angle_alpha   90.00
_cell.angle_beta   90.00
_cell.angle_gamma   90.00
#
_symmetry.space_group_name_H-M   'P 1'
#
loop_
_entity.id
_entity.type
_entity.pdbx_description
1 polymer ?
#
loop_
_entity_poly.entity_id
_entity_poly.type
_entity_poly.pdbx_seq_one_letter_code
_entity_poly.pdbx_strand_id
1 'polypeptide(L)'
;MSLLMIWFVFILGEKITIQLCSTEEETTELLSRVLSGNRLASEALAKVVHQDVAFGDPALDSINISIPQDILGIWVDPIDSTYQYIKGSADVKANQGIFPCGLQCVTILIGVYDIQTGMPLMGVINQPFVSQDLNTLRWKGECYWGLSYMGTNIYSLQPTTSKNSGKTHPASTSSEGKSPHPFSAVISTSEKETIKAALSRVCEDSIFRAAGAGYKSLCVVQDLVDVYIFSEDTTFKWDTCAPHAILRAMGGGIVDMKGCLERSAGARLSLPELLYHTENTGATGVDRWANKGGLIAYRSRKRLETFLSHLLQNLASLESQT
;
A
#
# COMPACT_ATOMS: atom_id res chain seq x y z
N MET A 1 0.48 -10.45 -24.67
CA MET A 1 0.38 -8.98 -24.85
C MET A 1 1.61 -8.38 -24.20
N SER A 2 2.44 -7.62 -24.94
CA SER A 2 3.64 -7.01 -24.36
C SER A 2 3.24 -5.75 -23.59
N LEU A 3 3.37 -5.75 -22.26
CA LEU A 3 3.33 -4.51 -21.49
C LEU A 3 4.60 -3.73 -21.85
N LEU A 4 4.47 -2.73 -22.73
CA LEU A 4 5.58 -1.85 -23.06
C LEU A 4 5.74 -0.82 -21.92
N MET A 5 6.54 -1.16 -20.91
CA MET A 5 6.97 -0.21 -19.89
C MET A 5 8.08 0.67 -20.47
N ILE A 6 7.73 1.90 -20.83
CA ILE A 6 8.67 2.90 -21.33
C ILE A 6 9.18 3.73 -20.14
N TRP A 7 10.49 3.73 -19.92
CA TRP A 7 11.14 4.64 -18.95
C TRP A 7 12.04 5.62 -19.68
N PHE A 8 12.15 6.85 -19.16
CA PHE A 8 13.12 7.82 -19.65
C PHE A 8 14.21 8.02 -18.62
N VAL A 9 15.47 7.90 -19.05
CA VAL A 9 16.62 8.28 -18.22
C VAL A 9 17.34 9.43 -18.92
N PHE A 10 17.66 10.46 -18.14
CA PHE A 10 18.47 11.59 -18.57
C PHE A 10 19.89 11.41 -18.02
N ILE A 11 20.82 11.07 -18.90
CA ILE A 11 22.25 11.02 -18.57
C ILE A 11 22.99 11.85 -19.61
N LEU A 12 23.89 12.71 -19.14
CA LEU A 12 24.81 13.47 -19.99
C LEU A 12 24.12 14.27 -21.13
N GLY A 13 22.89 14.74 -20.92
CA GLY A 13 22.12 15.52 -21.90
C GLY A 13 21.40 14.70 -22.98
N GLU A 14 21.53 13.36 -22.99
CA GLU A 14 20.79 12.48 -23.89
C GLU A 14 19.53 11.95 -23.19
N LYS A 15 18.41 11.92 -23.93
CA LYS A 15 17.16 11.28 -23.50
C LYS A 15 17.15 9.84 -24.03
N ILE A 16 17.35 8.87 -23.14
CA ILE A 16 17.33 7.45 -23.52
C ILE A 16 15.95 6.88 -23.19
N THR A 17 15.35 6.20 -24.16
CA THR A 17 14.12 5.43 -23.98
C THR A 17 14.49 4.01 -23.58
N ILE A 18 14.13 3.61 -22.37
CA ILE A 18 14.34 2.27 -21.84
C ILE A 18 13.16 1.39 -22.24
N GLN A 19 13.48 0.23 -22.79
CA GLN A 19 12.56 -0.85 -23.08
C GLN A 19 13.27 -2.17 -22.82
N LEU A 20 12.53 -3.21 -22.44
CA LEU A 20 13.09 -4.56 -22.42
C LEU A 20 13.26 -5.02 -23.88
N CYS A 21 14.49 -5.31 -24.28
CA CYS A 21 14.77 -5.78 -25.65
C CYS A 21 14.44 -7.26 -25.80
N SER A 22 14.52 -7.78 -27.02
CA SER A 22 14.16 -9.18 -27.30
C SER A 22 15.17 -10.18 -26.75
N THR A 23 16.42 -9.75 -26.55
CA THR A 23 17.50 -10.57 -26.01
C THR A 23 18.22 -9.89 -24.84
N GLU A 24 18.90 -10.70 -24.02
CA GLU A 24 19.75 -10.24 -22.91
C GLU A 24 20.89 -9.33 -23.41
N GLU A 25 21.51 -9.65 -24.55
CA GLU A 25 22.61 -8.84 -25.13
C GLU A 25 22.11 -7.46 -25.58
N GLU A 26 20.99 -7.38 -26.28
CA GLU A 26 20.39 -6.09 -26.69
C GLU A 26 20.00 -5.24 -25.48
N THR A 27 19.54 -5.87 -24.40
CA THR A 27 19.21 -5.17 -23.15
C THR A 27 20.48 -4.68 -22.45
N THR A 28 21.55 -5.48 -22.47
CA THR A 28 22.87 -5.12 -21.96
C THR A 28 23.44 -3.90 -22.70
N GLU A 29 23.34 -3.85 -24.02
CA GLU A 29 23.81 -2.72 -24.82
C GLU A 29 23.03 -1.44 -24.49
N LEU A 30 21.70 -1.53 -24.37
CA LEU A 30 20.85 -0.42 -23.97
C LEU A 30 21.20 0.11 -22.58
N LEU A 31 21.34 -0.77 -21.59
CA LEU A 31 21.71 -0.39 -20.23
C LEU A 31 23.15 0.14 -20.15
N SER A 32 24.06 -0.34 -21.00
CA SER A 32 25.44 0.16 -21.03
C SER A 32 25.50 1.63 -21.43
N ARG A 33 24.64 2.08 -22.34
CA ARG A 33 24.52 3.52 -22.68
C ARG A 33 24.06 4.35 -21.49
N VAL A 34 23.19 3.79 -20.67
CA VAL A 34 22.64 4.43 -19.46
C VAL A 34 23.69 4.45 -18.34
N LEU A 35 24.50 3.40 -18.22
CA LEU A 35 25.49 3.26 -17.16
C LEU A 35 26.89 3.71 -17.59
N SER A 36 26.98 4.68 -18.51
CA SER A 36 28.24 5.28 -18.98
C SER A 36 29.28 4.24 -19.45
N GLY A 37 28.83 3.20 -20.15
CA GLY A 37 29.66 2.11 -20.66
C GLY A 37 29.94 0.99 -19.65
N ASN A 38 29.32 1.00 -18.46
CA ASN A 38 29.52 -0.05 -17.45
C ASN A 38 28.82 -1.36 -17.85
N ARG A 39 29.53 -2.17 -18.65
CA ARG A 39 29.02 -3.44 -19.17
C ARG A 39 28.73 -4.46 -18.07
N LEU A 40 29.58 -4.56 -17.03
CA LEU A 40 29.38 -5.51 -15.93
C LEU A 40 28.06 -5.29 -15.19
N ALA A 41 27.74 -4.04 -14.85
CA ALA A 41 26.47 -3.71 -14.21
C ALA A 41 25.28 -3.93 -15.16
N SER A 42 25.47 -3.66 -16.44
CA SER A 42 24.45 -3.81 -17.48
C SER A 42 24.09 -5.28 -17.71
N GLU A 43 25.09 -6.16 -17.83
CA GLU A 43 24.92 -7.62 -17.95
C GLU A 43 24.21 -8.18 -16.71
N ALA A 44 24.62 -7.76 -15.51
CA ALA A 44 23.99 -8.21 -14.27
C ALA A 44 22.50 -7.85 -14.19
N LEU A 45 22.13 -6.63 -14.59
CA LEU A 45 20.73 -6.20 -14.64
C LEU A 45 19.95 -6.89 -15.76
N ALA A 46 20.52 -6.97 -16.96
CA ALA A 46 19.91 -7.61 -18.12
C ALA A 46 19.55 -9.07 -17.83
N LYS A 47 20.48 -9.81 -17.20
CA LYS A 47 20.27 -11.19 -16.79
C LYS A 47 19.07 -11.36 -15.87
N VAL A 48 18.89 -10.47 -14.89
CA VAL A 48 17.77 -10.56 -13.93
C VAL A 48 16.43 -10.21 -14.60
N VAL A 49 16.39 -9.21 -15.48
CA VAL A 49 15.13 -8.81 -16.14
C VAL A 49 14.68 -9.80 -17.22
N HIS A 50 15.59 -10.61 -17.77
CA HIS A 50 15.30 -11.71 -18.71
C HIS A 50 15.08 -13.06 -18.01
N GLN A 51 15.26 -13.13 -16.70
CA GLN A 51 15.07 -14.37 -15.96
C GLN A 51 13.57 -14.71 -15.86
N ASP A 52 13.19 -15.86 -16.42
CA ASP A 52 11.86 -16.41 -16.19
C ASP A 52 11.66 -16.77 -14.72
N VAL A 53 10.55 -16.29 -14.15
CA VAL A 53 10.15 -16.62 -12.78
C VAL A 53 8.85 -17.41 -12.82
N ALA A 54 8.89 -18.63 -12.31
CA ALA A 54 7.68 -19.39 -12.03
C ALA A 54 7.16 -19.00 -10.63
N PHE A 55 6.01 -18.35 -10.59
CA PHE A 55 5.30 -18.02 -9.36
C PHE A 55 3.86 -18.49 -9.51
N GLY A 56 3.35 -19.23 -8.53
CA GLY A 56 1.99 -19.76 -8.53
C GLY A 56 1.40 -19.68 -7.13
N ASP A 57 0.11 -19.40 -7.07
CA ASP A 57 -0.68 -19.45 -5.85
C ASP A 57 -1.87 -20.40 -6.11
N PRO A 58 -1.92 -21.57 -5.45
CA PRO A 58 -2.99 -22.55 -5.65
C PRO A 58 -4.39 -21.97 -5.42
N ALA A 59 -4.52 -20.94 -4.56
CA ALA A 59 -5.79 -20.28 -4.36
C ALA A 59 -6.21 -19.49 -5.61
N LEU A 60 -5.29 -18.80 -6.28
CA LEU A 60 -5.56 -18.12 -7.55
C LEU A 60 -5.85 -19.12 -8.68
N ASP A 61 -5.12 -20.23 -8.74
CA ASP A 61 -5.32 -21.26 -9.78
C ASP A 61 -6.74 -21.86 -9.76
N SER A 62 -7.41 -21.83 -8.61
CA SER A 62 -8.78 -22.32 -8.43
C SER A 62 -9.87 -21.32 -8.85
N ILE A 63 -9.49 -20.07 -9.16
CA ILE A 63 -10.42 -18.98 -9.40
C ILE A 63 -10.56 -18.73 -10.90
N ASN A 64 -11.79 -18.75 -11.40
CA ASN A 64 -12.10 -18.45 -12.80
C ASN A 64 -13.00 -17.21 -12.89
N ILE A 65 -12.38 -16.04 -13.07
CA ILE A 65 -13.07 -14.75 -13.21
C ILE A 65 -12.61 -14.11 -14.51
N SER A 66 -13.57 -13.65 -15.33
CA SER A 66 -13.30 -12.88 -16.54
C SER A 66 -13.71 -11.43 -16.33
N ILE A 67 -12.76 -10.51 -16.48
CA ILE A 67 -13.01 -9.07 -16.45
C ILE A 67 -12.66 -8.52 -17.84
N PRO A 68 -13.55 -7.73 -18.48
CA PRO A 68 -13.25 -7.13 -19.77
C PRO A 68 -11.97 -6.28 -19.69
N GLN A 69 -11.04 -6.48 -20.62
CA GLN A 69 -9.74 -5.82 -20.54
C GLN A 69 -9.83 -4.31 -20.84
N ASP A 70 -10.81 -3.90 -21.64
CA ASP A 70 -11.05 -2.53 -22.09
C ASP A 70 -11.55 -1.60 -20.97
N ILE A 71 -11.97 -2.16 -19.82
CA ILE A 71 -12.34 -1.36 -18.65
C ILE A 71 -11.20 -1.20 -17.63
N LEU A 72 -10.02 -1.79 -17.88
CA LEU A 72 -8.93 -1.87 -16.90
C LEU A 72 -7.87 -0.79 -17.09
N GLY A 73 -7.65 0.01 -16.06
CA GLY A 73 -6.47 0.85 -15.88
C GLY A 73 -5.53 0.25 -14.84
N ILE A 74 -4.22 0.48 -14.98
CA ILE A 74 -3.22 -0.03 -14.04
C ILE A 74 -2.36 1.13 -13.52
N TRP A 75 -2.23 1.21 -12.20
CA TRP A 75 -1.27 2.06 -11.50
C TRP A 75 -0.17 1.19 -10.91
N VAL A 76 1.10 1.57 -11.13
CA VAL A 76 2.27 0.83 -10.67
C VAL A 76 3.18 1.76 -9.87
N ASP A 77 3.53 1.35 -8.65
CA ASP A 77 4.73 1.83 -7.97
C ASP A 77 5.77 0.69 -7.97
N PRO A 78 6.86 0.80 -8.74
CA PRO A 78 7.82 -0.29 -8.86
C PRO A 78 8.62 -0.52 -7.57
N ILE A 79 8.90 0.52 -6.79
CA ILE A 79 9.70 0.46 -5.56
C ILE A 79 9.25 1.60 -4.63
N ASP A 80 8.13 1.39 -3.93
CA ASP A 80 7.67 2.27 -2.85
C ASP A 80 8.73 2.32 -1.74
N SER A 81 8.85 3.46 -1.07
CA SER A 81 9.84 3.70 -0.03
C SER A 81 11.29 3.68 -0.55
N THR A 82 11.54 4.29 -1.71
CA THR A 82 12.86 4.35 -2.35
C THR A 82 13.97 4.82 -1.41
N TYR A 83 13.68 5.74 -0.46
CA TYR A 83 14.65 6.14 0.56
C TYR A 83 15.10 4.97 1.44
N GLN A 84 14.18 4.11 1.88
CA GLN A 84 14.52 2.94 2.69
C GLN A 84 15.25 1.89 1.87
N TYR A 85 14.87 1.71 0.60
CA TYR A 85 15.57 0.84 -0.34
C TYR A 85 17.04 1.26 -0.50
N ILE A 86 17.31 2.56 -0.72
CA ILE A 86 18.67 3.09 -0.85
C ILE A 86 19.44 3.01 0.47
N LYS A 87 18.78 3.31 1.60
CA LYS A 87 19.42 3.27 2.92
C LYS A 87 19.85 1.86 3.33
N GLY A 88 19.12 0.83 2.90
CA GLY A 88 19.54 -0.57 3.01
C GLY A 88 19.65 -1.12 4.44
N SER A 89 18.96 -0.53 5.42
CA SER A 89 19.00 -1.02 6.80
C SER A 89 18.26 -2.36 6.93
N ALA A 90 19.02 -3.41 7.28
CA ALA A 90 18.54 -4.80 7.37
C ALA A 90 18.24 -5.25 8.80
N ASP A 91 18.82 -4.57 9.79
CA ASP A 91 18.90 -4.94 11.21
C ASP A 91 17.87 -4.21 12.10
N VAL A 92 16.88 -3.56 11.49
CA VAL A 92 15.82 -2.84 12.20
C VAL A 92 14.90 -3.84 12.91
N LYS A 93 14.55 -3.56 14.16
CA LYS A 93 13.60 -4.36 14.93
C LYS A 93 12.18 -3.79 14.79
N ALA A 94 11.22 -4.68 14.60
CA ALA A 94 9.81 -4.32 14.64
C ALA A 94 9.37 -3.97 16.07
N ASN A 95 8.50 -2.97 16.18
CA ASN A 95 7.73 -2.70 17.39
C ASN A 95 6.33 -3.28 17.20
N GLN A 96 5.98 -4.31 17.98
CA GLN A 96 4.69 -5.02 17.87
C GLN A 96 4.37 -5.50 16.43
N GLY A 97 5.38 -6.00 15.72
CA GLY A 97 5.22 -6.48 14.34
C GLY A 97 5.33 -5.40 13.25
N ILE A 98 5.41 -4.12 13.62
CA ILE A 98 5.50 -2.99 12.70
C ILE A 98 6.93 -2.46 12.65
N PHE A 99 7.52 -2.43 11.46
CA PHE A 99 8.86 -1.90 11.25
C PHE A 99 8.80 -0.37 11.06
N PRO A 100 9.54 0.42 11.87
CA PRO A 100 9.51 1.87 11.72
C PRO A 100 10.26 2.37 10.48
N CYS A 101 11.26 1.60 10.03
CA CYS A 101 12.10 1.86 8.88
C CYS A 101 12.81 0.57 8.46
N GLY A 102 13.69 0.64 7.45
CA GLY A 102 14.45 -0.49 6.95
C GLY A 102 13.88 -1.09 5.66
N LEU A 103 14.57 -2.09 5.13
CA LEU A 103 14.20 -2.76 3.88
C LEU A 103 12.81 -3.39 3.94
N GLN A 104 12.34 -3.77 5.14
CA GLN A 104 10.98 -4.27 5.36
C GLN A 104 9.91 -3.24 4.97
N CYS A 105 10.21 -1.94 4.97
CA CYS A 105 9.25 -0.92 4.55
C CYS A 105 9.14 -0.75 3.02
N VAL A 106 9.89 -1.52 2.23
CA VAL A 106 9.88 -1.44 0.75
C VAL A 106 8.81 -2.37 0.20
N THR A 107 7.98 -1.86 -0.71
CA THR A 107 6.93 -2.65 -1.39
C THR A 107 6.89 -2.36 -2.89
N ILE A 108 6.43 -3.34 -3.65
CA ILE A 108 6.06 -3.21 -5.06
C ILE A 108 4.54 -3.21 -5.13
N LEU A 109 3.95 -2.20 -5.77
CA LEU A 109 2.51 -1.99 -5.79
C LEU A 109 2.00 -2.04 -7.23
N ILE A 110 1.06 -2.94 -7.50
CA ILE A 110 0.39 -3.04 -8.80
C ILE A 110 -1.11 -3.05 -8.54
N GLY A 111 -1.77 -1.93 -8.83
CA GLY A 111 -3.20 -1.75 -8.62
C GLY A 111 -3.93 -1.65 -9.94
N VAL A 112 -5.01 -2.43 -10.10
CA VAL A 112 -5.89 -2.41 -11.26
C VAL A 112 -7.21 -1.78 -10.86
N TYR A 113 -7.69 -0.82 -11.65
CA TYR A 113 -8.93 -0.10 -11.41
C TYR A 113 -9.81 -0.06 -12.64
N ASP A 114 -11.10 0.19 -12.43
CA ASP A 114 -12.09 0.41 -13.48
C ASP A 114 -11.96 1.84 -14.01
N ILE A 115 -11.69 2.01 -15.30
CA ILE A 115 -11.49 3.34 -15.91
C ILE A 115 -12.77 4.20 -15.96
N GLN A 116 -13.94 3.58 -15.93
CA GLN A 116 -15.23 4.27 -16.02
C GLN A 116 -15.68 4.76 -14.64
N THR A 117 -15.50 3.93 -13.61
CA THR A 117 -15.95 4.25 -12.24
C THR A 117 -14.84 4.80 -11.35
N GLY A 118 -13.59 4.55 -11.69
CA GLY A 118 -12.42 4.87 -10.88
C GLY A 118 -12.19 3.95 -9.70
N MET A 119 -13.00 2.91 -9.51
CA MET A 119 -12.90 2.01 -8.35
C MET A 119 -11.78 0.99 -8.55
N PRO A 120 -10.95 0.71 -7.53
CA PRO A 120 -9.92 -0.32 -7.65
C PRO A 120 -10.56 -1.72 -7.54
N LEU A 121 -10.14 -2.60 -8.44
CA LEU A 121 -10.68 -3.94 -8.67
C LEU A 121 -9.75 -5.04 -8.18
N MET A 122 -8.45 -4.92 -8.49
CA MET A 122 -7.43 -5.91 -8.15
C MET A 122 -6.18 -5.22 -7.63
N GLY A 123 -5.46 -5.87 -6.72
CA GLY A 123 -4.24 -5.32 -6.16
C GLY A 123 -3.23 -6.42 -5.84
N VAL A 124 -1.96 -6.11 -6.09
CA VAL A 124 -0.81 -6.90 -5.65
C VAL A 124 0.13 -5.98 -4.86
N ILE A 125 0.50 -6.42 -3.66
CA ILE A 125 1.60 -5.86 -2.87
C ILE A 125 2.65 -6.95 -2.74
N ASN A 126 3.85 -6.74 -3.26
CA ASN A 126 4.97 -7.64 -3.02
C ASN A 126 6.00 -6.93 -2.13
N GLN A 127 6.29 -7.52 -0.97
CA GLN A 127 7.30 -7.05 -0.03
C GLN A 127 8.59 -7.85 -0.26
N PRO A 128 9.63 -7.30 -0.92
CA PRO A 128 10.78 -8.10 -1.34
C PRO A 128 11.66 -8.58 -0.18
N PHE A 129 11.65 -7.85 0.94
CA PHE A 129 12.58 -7.99 2.05
C PHE A 129 11.84 -8.26 3.36
N VAL A 130 11.26 -9.44 3.54
CA VAL A 130 10.53 -9.80 4.78
C VAL A 130 11.47 -10.38 5.82
N SER A 131 12.19 -11.45 5.45
CA SER A 131 13.12 -12.15 6.33
C SER A 131 14.45 -12.41 5.63
N GLN A 132 15.55 -12.18 6.34
CA GLN A 132 16.89 -12.49 5.85
C GLN A 132 17.44 -13.73 6.54
N ASP A 133 17.94 -14.68 5.77
CA ASP A 133 18.75 -15.78 6.29
C ASP A 133 20.15 -15.25 6.63
N LEU A 134 20.53 -15.28 7.91
CA LEU A 134 21.79 -14.69 8.38
C LEU A 134 23.05 -15.47 7.95
N ASN A 135 22.91 -16.72 7.50
CA ASN A 135 24.03 -17.54 7.04
C ASN A 135 24.33 -17.29 5.55
N THR A 136 23.26 -17.18 4.75
CA THR A 136 23.37 -17.00 3.28
C THR A 136 23.23 -15.55 2.84
N LEU A 137 22.80 -14.67 3.74
CA LEU A 137 22.43 -13.26 3.52
C LEU A 137 21.30 -13.05 2.51
N ARG A 138 20.61 -14.12 2.10
CA ARG A 138 19.51 -14.08 1.15
C ARG A 138 18.23 -13.59 1.82
N TRP A 139 17.50 -12.76 1.08
CA TRP A 139 16.18 -12.31 1.47
C TRP A 139 15.09 -13.21 0.91
N LYS A 140 14.05 -13.40 1.71
CA LYS A 140 12.77 -13.95 1.28
C LYS A 140 11.72 -12.85 1.36
N GLY A 141 10.97 -12.70 0.28
CA GLY A 141 9.83 -11.79 0.19
C GLY A 141 8.50 -12.49 0.43
N GLU A 142 7.44 -11.69 0.48
CA GLU A 142 6.04 -12.15 0.54
C GLU A 142 5.17 -11.34 -0.42
N CYS A 143 4.17 -12.02 -0.98
CA CYS A 143 3.25 -11.45 -1.95
C CYS A 143 1.82 -11.50 -1.40
N TYR A 144 1.12 -10.38 -1.52
CA TYR A 144 -0.24 -10.17 -1.07
C TYR A 144 -1.09 -9.77 -2.26
N TRP A 145 -2.28 -10.34 -2.38
CA TRP A 145 -3.18 -10.00 -3.48
C TRP A 145 -4.63 -9.98 -3.02
N GLY A 146 -5.47 -9.29 -3.79
CA GLY A 146 -6.91 -9.22 -3.56
C GLY A 146 -7.65 -8.79 -4.81
N LEU A 147 -8.89 -9.26 -4.93
CA LEU A 147 -9.82 -8.92 -6.01
C LEU A 147 -11.21 -8.65 -5.42
N SER A 148 -11.81 -7.55 -5.83
CA SER A 148 -13.19 -7.16 -5.54
C SER A 148 -13.90 -6.81 -6.85
N TYR A 149 -14.71 -7.73 -7.37
CA TYR A 149 -15.40 -7.57 -8.65
C TYR A 149 -16.79 -8.22 -8.62
N MET A 150 -17.84 -7.44 -8.92
CA MET A 150 -19.23 -7.91 -9.03
C MET A 150 -19.70 -8.79 -7.84
N GLY A 151 -19.36 -8.36 -6.62
CA GLY A 151 -19.71 -9.07 -5.38
C GLY A 151 -18.78 -10.23 -5.02
N THR A 152 -17.87 -10.62 -5.92
CA THR A 152 -16.80 -11.58 -5.63
C THR A 152 -15.66 -10.87 -4.92
N ASN A 153 -15.31 -11.36 -3.73
CA ASN A 153 -14.24 -10.82 -2.91
C ASN A 153 -13.31 -11.96 -2.48
N ILE A 154 -12.05 -11.88 -2.89
CA ILE A 154 -11.02 -12.90 -2.66
C ILE A 154 -9.69 -12.22 -2.35
N TYR A 155 -8.88 -12.82 -1.49
CA TYR A 155 -7.58 -12.25 -1.08
C TYR A 155 -6.66 -13.33 -0.51
N SER A 156 -5.35 -13.07 -0.51
CA SER A 156 -4.30 -14.05 -0.17
C SER A 156 -4.18 -14.36 1.32
N LEU A 157 -4.53 -13.41 2.19
CA LEU A 157 -4.44 -13.58 3.64
C LEU A 157 -5.53 -14.53 4.14
N GLN A 158 -5.20 -15.81 4.27
CA GLN A 158 -6.13 -16.76 4.87
C GLN A 158 -6.32 -16.46 6.36
N PRO A 159 -7.56 -16.57 6.89
CA PRO A 159 -7.77 -16.54 8.33
C PRO A 159 -6.91 -17.62 8.98
N THR A 160 -6.12 -17.24 9.98
CA THR A 160 -5.40 -18.22 10.81
C THR A 160 -6.42 -19.07 11.55
N THR A 161 -6.86 -20.17 10.95
CA THR A 161 -7.42 -21.27 11.74
C THR A 161 -6.27 -21.73 12.63
N SER A 162 -6.37 -21.43 13.92
CA SER A 162 -5.38 -21.72 14.94
C SER A 162 -5.02 -23.21 14.95
N LYS A 163 -4.00 -23.59 14.17
CA LYS A 163 -3.31 -24.86 14.36
C LYS A 163 -2.35 -24.67 15.53
N ASN A 164 -2.85 -24.97 16.72
CA ASN A 164 -2.14 -25.40 17.92
C ASN A 164 -0.61 -25.18 17.94
N SER A 165 -0.17 -24.13 18.61
CA SER A 165 0.95 -24.25 19.55
C SER A 165 0.43 -23.79 20.91
N GLY A 166 0.55 -24.66 21.91
CA GLY A 166 -0.16 -24.56 23.17
C GLY A 166 0.20 -23.31 23.96
N LYS A 167 -0.67 -22.30 23.91
CA LYS A 167 -1.00 -21.41 25.03
C LYS A 167 -2.49 -21.14 24.97
N THR A 168 -3.23 -21.77 25.88
CA THR A 168 -4.64 -21.53 26.15
C THR A 168 -4.89 -20.05 26.43
N HIS A 169 -5.46 -19.34 25.46
CA HIS A 169 -6.32 -18.19 25.73
C HIS A 169 -7.75 -18.63 25.41
N PRO A 170 -8.71 -18.47 26.34
CA PRO A 170 -10.06 -18.96 26.12
C PRO A 170 -10.72 -18.16 25.00
N ALA A 171 -11.33 -18.90 24.07
CA ALA A 171 -12.22 -18.37 23.07
C ALA A 171 -13.35 -17.58 23.74
N SER A 172 -13.42 -16.27 23.49
CA SER A 172 -14.62 -15.50 23.79
C SER A 172 -15.59 -15.63 22.62
N THR A 173 -16.58 -16.49 22.85
CA THR A 173 -17.93 -16.41 22.32
C THR A 173 -18.40 -14.97 22.09
N SER A 174 -19.08 -14.79 20.96
CA SER A 174 -19.99 -13.69 20.61
C SER A 174 -20.56 -12.91 21.80
N SER A 175 -20.17 -11.64 21.91
CA SER A 175 -20.90 -10.63 22.67
C SER A 175 -21.00 -9.34 21.84
N GLU A 176 -22.19 -9.07 21.31
CA GLU A 176 -22.63 -7.72 21.01
C GLU A 176 -22.65 -6.93 22.33
N GLY A 177 -21.62 -6.11 22.56
CA GLY A 177 -21.54 -5.27 23.76
C GLY A 177 -20.11 -4.88 24.13
N LYS A 178 -19.75 -3.63 23.82
CA LYS A 178 -18.52 -2.90 24.21
C LYS A 178 -17.20 -3.60 23.88
N SER A 179 -16.50 -3.15 22.84
CA SER A 179 -15.05 -3.40 22.72
C SER A 179 -14.28 -2.36 23.55
N PRO A 180 -13.59 -2.74 24.64
CA PRO A 180 -12.85 -1.83 25.50
C PRO A 180 -11.37 -1.73 25.08
N HIS A 181 -11.08 -1.86 23.78
CA HIS A 181 -9.71 -1.77 23.27
C HIS A 181 -9.50 -0.41 22.60
N PRO A 182 -8.45 0.34 22.97
CA PRO A 182 -8.08 1.56 22.26
C PRO A 182 -7.75 1.22 20.80
N PHE A 183 -8.00 2.18 19.90
CA PHE A 183 -7.68 2.03 18.48
C PHE A 183 -6.16 1.97 18.30
N SER A 184 -5.70 1.30 17.24
CA SER A 184 -4.30 1.37 16.81
C SER A 184 -4.15 2.07 15.47
N ALA A 185 -3.16 2.95 15.36
CA ALA A 185 -2.91 3.72 14.14
C ALA A 185 -1.45 3.60 13.72
N VAL A 186 -1.20 3.49 12.41
CA VAL A 186 0.12 3.75 11.83
C VAL A 186 0.11 5.10 11.12
N ILE A 187 1.18 5.87 11.28
CA ILE A 187 1.34 7.22 10.71
C ILE A 187 2.72 7.43 10.10
N SER A 188 2.85 8.45 9.25
CA SER A 188 4.15 8.96 8.82
C SER A 188 4.87 9.67 9.97
N THR A 189 6.20 9.68 9.94
CA THR A 189 7.01 10.52 10.84
C THR A 189 6.73 12.01 10.65
N SER A 190 6.40 12.40 9.41
CA SER A 190 6.09 13.77 8.97
C SER A 190 4.65 14.21 9.23
N GLU A 191 3.84 13.42 9.94
CA GLU A 191 2.44 13.74 10.20
C GLU A 191 2.28 15.06 11.00
N LYS A 192 1.17 15.78 10.81
CA LYS A 192 0.88 17.05 11.49
C LYS A 192 0.73 16.86 13.00
N GLU A 193 1.19 17.83 13.77
CA GLU A 193 1.15 17.74 15.24
C GLU A 193 -0.28 17.76 15.79
N THR A 194 -1.19 18.47 15.13
CA THR A 194 -2.62 18.48 15.47
C THR A 194 -3.24 17.08 15.32
N ILE A 195 -2.91 16.37 14.24
CA ILE A 195 -3.38 14.99 14.00
C ILE A 195 -2.75 14.04 15.02
N LYS A 196 -1.44 14.15 15.28
CA LYS A 196 -0.77 13.35 16.33
C LYS A 196 -1.42 13.56 17.70
N ALA A 197 -1.66 14.80 18.10
CA ALA A 197 -2.28 15.13 19.38
C ALA A 197 -3.70 14.57 19.52
N ALA A 198 -4.50 14.64 18.45
CA ALA A 198 -5.83 14.04 18.43
C ALA A 198 -5.76 12.50 18.50
N LEU A 199 -4.87 11.88 17.74
CA LEU A 199 -4.65 10.44 17.77
C LEU A 199 -4.19 9.96 19.15
N SER A 200 -3.32 10.68 19.85
CA SER A 200 -2.87 10.30 21.21
C SER A 200 -4.01 10.19 22.20
N ARG A 201 -5.12 10.91 21.99
CA ARG A 201 -6.34 10.81 22.81
C ARG A 201 -7.26 9.66 22.40
N VAL A 202 -7.13 9.15 21.16
CA VAL A 202 -7.99 8.09 20.59
C VAL A 202 -7.33 6.71 20.65
N CYS A 203 -6.03 6.66 20.39
CA CYS A 203 -5.22 5.45 20.27
C CYS A 203 -4.29 5.24 21.47
N GLU A 204 -4.19 6.21 22.37
CA GLU A 204 -3.26 6.19 23.50
C GLU A 204 -1.83 5.88 23.00
N ASP A 205 -1.19 4.84 23.55
CA ASP A 205 0.17 4.40 23.19
C ASP A 205 0.22 3.55 21.90
N SER A 206 -0.92 3.25 21.28
CA SER A 206 -1.03 2.38 20.10
C SER A 206 -0.86 3.15 18.78
N ILE A 207 0.09 4.11 18.74
CA ILE A 207 0.44 4.90 17.56
C ILE A 207 1.83 4.51 17.09
N PHE A 208 1.90 3.90 15.92
CA PHE A 208 3.13 3.43 15.31
C PHE A 208 3.57 4.38 14.20
N ARG A 209 4.88 4.60 14.10
CA ARG A 209 5.47 5.35 12.99
C ARG A 209 6.12 4.36 12.04
N ALA A 210 5.87 4.49 10.74
CA ALA A 210 6.50 3.65 9.73
C ALA A 210 6.77 4.39 8.41
N ALA A 211 7.87 4.00 7.75
CA ALA A 211 8.18 4.41 6.39
C ALA A 211 7.37 3.61 5.34
N GLY A 212 7.33 4.09 4.09
CA GLY A 212 6.64 3.43 2.97
C GLY A 212 5.12 3.63 2.99
N ALA A 213 4.54 4.17 1.92
CA ALA A 213 3.09 4.38 1.86
C ALA A 213 2.36 3.04 1.65
N GLY A 214 2.91 2.19 0.80
CA GLY A 214 2.47 0.81 0.59
C GLY A 214 2.63 -0.03 1.84
N TYR A 215 3.77 0.06 2.54
CA TYR A 215 4.00 -0.70 3.77
C TYR A 215 3.03 -0.31 4.92
N LYS A 216 2.74 0.98 5.10
CA LYS A 216 1.73 1.42 6.09
C LYS A 216 0.34 0.87 5.76
N SER A 217 -0.04 0.86 4.49
CA SER A 217 -1.30 0.25 4.06
C SER A 217 -1.29 -1.27 4.24
N LEU A 218 -0.14 -1.92 4.01
CA LEU A 218 0.05 -3.35 4.26
C LEU A 218 -0.13 -3.70 5.75
N CYS A 219 0.28 -2.83 6.67
CA CYS A 219 0.04 -3.04 8.11
C CYS A 219 -1.46 -3.13 8.43
N VAL A 220 -2.31 -2.36 7.74
CA VAL A 220 -3.78 -2.45 7.86
C VAL A 220 -4.31 -3.74 7.23
N VAL A 221 -3.80 -4.09 6.04
CA VAL A 221 -4.16 -5.34 5.33
C VAL A 221 -3.86 -6.57 6.17
N GLN A 222 -2.73 -6.58 6.88
CA GLN A 222 -2.28 -7.66 7.77
C GLN A 222 -2.92 -7.65 9.16
N ASP A 223 -3.83 -6.71 9.45
CA ASP A 223 -4.45 -6.56 10.77
C ASP A 223 -3.48 -6.20 11.91
N LEU A 224 -2.31 -5.61 11.59
CA LEU A 224 -1.34 -5.14 12.59
C LEU A 224 -1.80 -3.83 13.25
N VAL A 225 -2.55 -3.01 12.52
CA VAL A 225 -3.18 -1.77 13.01
C VAL A 225 -4.61 -1.65 12.48
N ASP A 226 -5.45 -0.92 13.21
CA ASP A 226 -6.83 -0.66 12.78
C ASP A 226 -6.90 0.31 11.61
N VAL A 227 -6.06 1.35 11.63
CA VAL A 227 -6.07 2.44 10.66
C VAL A 227 -4.67 2.88 10.25
N TYR A 228 -4.52 3.24 8.98
CA TYR A 228 -3.41 4.07 8.50
C TYR A 228 -3.99 5.44 8.16
N ILE A 229 -3.48 6.50 8.81
CA ILE A 229 -3.87 7.88 8.56
C ILE A 229 -2.68 8.70 8.04
N PHE A 230 -2.96 9.55 7.07
CA PHE A 230 -2.00 10.48 6.49
C PHE A 230 -2.69 11.78 6.09
N SER A 231 -2.26 12.93 6.61
CA SER A 231 -2.98 14.20 6.40
C SER A 231 -2.40 15.15 5.35
N GLU A 232 -1.35 14.73 4.63
CA GLU A 232 -0.70 15.53 3.60
C GLU A 232 -1.05 15.03 2.18
N ASP A 233 -0.77 15.88 1.19
CA ASP A 233 -1.08 15.64 -0.22
C ASP A 233 0.05 14.92 -0.98
N THR A 234 0.99 14.29 -0.27
CA THR A 234 2.20 13.69 -0.84
C THR A 234 2.12 12.17 -1.03
N THR A 235 0.91 11.63 -1.07
CA THR A 235 0.64 10.28 -1.60
C THR A 235 -0.08 10.38 -2.93
N PHE A 236 0.07 9.39 -3.79
CA PHE A 236 -0.44 9.40 -5.16
C PHE A 236 -1.29 8.16 -5.44
N LYS A 237 -1.87 8.11 -6.65
CA LYS A 237 -2.70 6.98 -7.10
C LYS A 237 -1.94 5.64 -7.06
N TRP A 238 -0.67 5.64 -7.46
CA TRP A 238 0.17 4.43 -7.44
C TRP A 238 0.49 3.91 -6.02
N ASP A 239 0.60 4.79 -5.03
CA ASP A 239 0.85 4.38 -3.63
C ASP A 239 -0.33 3.63 -2.99
N THR A 240 -1.54 3.86 -3.49
CA THR A 240 -2.79 3.49 -2.79
C THR A 240 -3.68 2.54 -3.57
N CYS A 241 -3.58 2.48 -4.91
CA CYS A 241 -4.48 1.66 -5.73
C CYS A 241 -4.43 0.17 -5.35
N ALA A 242 -3.23 -0.40 -5.25
CA ALA A 242 -3.07 -1.82 -4.92
C ALA A 242 -3.54 -2.16 -3.50
N PRO A 243 -3.11 -1.44 -2.44
CA PRO A 243 -3.62 -1.69 -1.09
C PRO A 243 -5.12 -1.46 -0.97
N HIS A 244 -5.67 -0.46 -1.67
CA HIS A 244 -7.11 -0.19 -1.64
C HIS A 244 -7.92 -1.35 -2.22
N ALA A 245 -7.50 -1.92 -3.36
CA ALA A 245 -8.17 -3.10 -3.92
C ALA A 245 -8.21 -4.28 -2.94
N ILE A 246 -7.09 -4.56 -2.26
CA ILE A 246 -6.99 -5.63 -1.27
C ILE A 246 -7.91 -5.36 -0.07
N LEU A 247 -7.88 -4.13 0.46
CA LEU A 247 -8.75 -3.74 1.59
C LEU A 247 -10.23 -3.85 1.21
N ARG A 248 -10.62 -3.48 -0.01
CA ARG A 248 -12.01 -3.65 -0.50
C ARG A 248 -12.45 -5.10 -0.53
N ALA A 249 -11.58 -6.00 -0.99
CA ALA A 249 -11.85 -7.44 -0.95
C ALA A 249 -12.04 -7.96 0.49
N MET A 250 -11.52 -7.25 1.50
CA MET A 250 -11.69 -7.57 2.93
C MET A 250 -12.89 -6.85 3.59
N GLY A 251 -13.67 -6.05 2.85
CA GLY A 251 -14.77 -5.23 3.39
C GLY A 251 -14.35 -3.87 3.97
N GLY A 252 -13.10 -3.49 3.76
CA GLY A 252 -12.52 -2.19 4.09
C GLY A 252 -12.39 -1.28 2.87
N GLY A 253 -11.45 -0.34 2.93
CA GLY A 253 -11.12 0.55 1.83
C GLY A 253 -10.10 1.63 2.20
N ILE A 254 -9.96 2.62 1.33
CA ILE A 254 -9.19 3.85 1.57
C ILE A 254 -10.08 5.05 1.21
N VAL A 255 -10.26 5.96 2.16
CA VAL A 255 -11.11 7.14 2.02
C VAL A 255 -10.29 8.42 2.07
N ASP A 256 -10.80 9.47 1.42
CA ASP A 256 -10.31 10.85 1.57
C ASP A 256 -10.54 11.31 3.01
N MET A 257 -9.43 11.61 3.70
CA MET A 257 -9.47 12.04 5.09
C MET A 257 -10.21 13.37 5.24
N LYS A 258 -9.89 14.37 4.41
CA LYS A 258 -10.52 15.69 4.47
C LYS A 258 -12.01 15.60 4.19
N GLY A 259 -12.41 14.86 3.14
CA GLY A 259 -13.80 14.60 2.84
C GLY A 259 -14.56 13.89 3.98
N CYS A 260 -13.89 13.00 4.72
CA CYS A 260 -14.45 12.39 5.92
C CYS A 260 -14.64 13.39 7.07
N LEU A 261 -13.70 14.32 7.27
CA LEU A 261 -13.74 15.30 8.36
C LEU A 261 -14.77 16.42 8.12
N GLU A 262 -14.97 16.82 6.87
CA GLU A 262 -15.94 17.86 6.49
C GLU A 262 -17.39 17.35 6.42
N ARG A 263 -17.59 16.04 6.55
CA ARG A 263 -18.92 15.42 6.43
C ARG A 263 -19.81 15.76 7.62
N SER A 264 -20.99 16.31 7.36
CA SER A 264 -21.99 16.58 8.39
C SER A 264 -22.58 15.28 8.96
N ALA A 265 -22.73 15.24 10.29
CA ALA A 265 -23.37 14.14 11.01
C ALA A 265 -24.85 14.03 10.61
N GLY A 266 -25.16 13.17 9.64
CA GLY A 266 -26.52 12.97 9.11
C GLY A 266 -26.59 12.68 7.62
N ALA A 267 -25.52 12.99 6.87
CA ALA A 267 -25.42 12.58 5.48
C ALA A 267 -25.26 11.05 5.37
N ARG A 268 -26.34 10.34 5.04
CA ARG A 268 -26.37 8.91 4.65
C ARG A 268 -25.52 8.56 3.40
N LEU A 269 -24.66 9.48 2.97
CA LEU A 269 -23.81 9.32 1.79
C LEU A 269 -22.76 8.22 2.02
N SER A 270 -22.42 7.53 0.93
CA SER A 270 -21.29 6.62 0.86
C SER A 270 -20.03 7.28 1.42
N LEU A 271 -19.11 6.48 1.98
CA LEU A 271 -17.80 6.99 2.37
C LEU A 271 -17.10 7.57 1.12
N PRO A 272 -16.34 8.66 1.26
CA PRO A 272 -15.61 9.27 0.14
C PRO A 272 -14.39 8.42 -0.19
N GLU A 273 -14.60 7.25 -0.80
CA GLU A 273 -13.51 6.36 -1.24
C GLU A 273 -12.63 7.06 -2.28
N LEU A 274 -11.32 6.77 -2.23
CA LEU A 274 -10.39 7.27 -3.24
C LEU A 274 -10.71 6.66 -4.61
N LEU A 275 -10.74 7.53 -5.63
CA LEU A 275 -10.90 7.14 -7.04
C LEU A 275 -9.59 7.31 -7.81
N TYR A 276 -9.42 6.50 -8.86
CA TYR A 276 -8.16 6.35 -9.58
C TYR A 276 -8.18 6.79 -11.05
N HIS A 277 -9.36 7.15 -11.57
CA HIS A 277 -9.56 7.59 -12.97
C HIS A 277 -9.49 9.11 -13.20
N THR A 278 -9.58 9.91 -12.13
CA THR A 278 -9.70 11.38 -12.23
C THR A 278 -8.47 12.07 -11.69
N GLU A 279 -8.00 13.07 -12.43
CA GLU A 279 -6.96 13.98 -12.00
C GLU A 279 -7.49 15.13 -11.15
N ASN A 280 -6.61 15.73 -10.37
CA ASN A 280 -6.89 16.97 -9.64
C ASN A 280 -6.93 18.16 -10.60
N THR A 281 -8.10 18.76 -10.78
CA THR A 281 -8.28 19.95 -11.62
C THR A 281 -7.34 21.08 -11.19
N GLY A 282 -6.65 21.68 -12.17
CA GLY A 282 -5.73 22.81 -11.94
C GLY A 282 -4.36 22.45 -11.38
N ALA A 283 -4.09 21.18 -11.06
CA ALA A 283 -2.75 20.72 -10.70
C ALA A 283 -1.88 20.49 -11.95
N THR A 284 -0.55 20.56 -11.80
CA THR A 284 0.41 20.33 -12.87
C THR A 284 1.36 19.18 -12.52
N GLY A 285 2.02 18.61 -13.53
CA GLY A 285 2.98 17.52 -13.31
C GLY A 285 2.38 16.30 -12.59
N VAL A 286 3.12 15.77 -11.61
CA VAL A 286 2.73 14.59 -10.82
C VAL A 286 1.57 14.86 -9.87
N ASP A 287 1.38 16.12 -9.45
CA ASP A 287 0.35 16.51 -8.47
C ASP A 287 -1.09 16.36 -9.03
N ARG A 288 -1.22 16.20 -10.35
CA ARG A 288 -2.48 15.77 -11.00
C ARG A 288 -3.00 14.46 -10.42
N TRP A 289 -2.12 13.59 -9.93
CA TRP A 289 -2.45 12.26 -9.43
C TRP A 289 -2.27 12.11 -7.91
N ALA A 290 -2.06 13.21 -7.19
CA ALA A 290 -1.98 13.22 -5.73
C ALA A 290 -3.34 12.89 -5.08
N ASN A 291 -3.31 12.25 -3.92
CA ASN A 291 -4.47 12.09 -3.04
C ASN A 291 -4.59 13.35 -2.18
N LYS A 292 -5.22 14.39 -2.73
CA LYS A 292 -5.45 15.64 -2.02
C LYS A 292 -6.38 15.43 -0.82
N GLY A 293 -6.08 16.10 0.28
CA GLY A 293 -6.84 16.00 1.53
C GLY A 293 -6.38 14.87 2.44
N GLY A 294 -5.36 14.10 2.05
CA GLY A 294 -4.89 12.96 2.81
C GLY A 294 -5.79 11.73 2.68
N LEU A 295 -5.52 10.71 3.49
CA LEU A 295 -6.23 9.43 3.43
C LEU A 295 -6.39 8.77 4.79
N ILE A 296 -7.38 7.88 4.88
CA ILE A 296 -7.52 6.89 5.94
C ILE A 296 -7.74 5.52 5.29
N ALA A 297 -6.81 4.59 5.47
CA ALA A 297 -6.98 3.19 5.11
C ALA A 297 -7.49 2.40 6.31
N TYR A 298 -8.46 1.51 6.07
CA TYR A 298 -9.15 0.76 7.11
C TYR A 298 -9.62 -0.61 6.60
N ARG A 299 -9.74 -1.57 7.51
CA ARG A 299 -10.24 -2.92 7.19
C ARG A 299 -11.71 -3.13 7.50
N SER A 300 -12.25 -2.42 8.49
CA SER A 300 -13.65 -2.56 8.93
C SER A 300 -14.38 -1.21 8.94
N ARG A 301 -15.42 -1.08 8.13
CA ARG A 301 -16.24 0.14 8.06
C ARG A 301 -16.82 0.55 9.42
N LYS A 302 -17.31 -0.42 10.20
CA LYS A 302 -17.85 -0.15 11.55
C LYS A 302 -16.79 0.44 12.48
N ARG A 303 -15.57 -0.08 12.42
CA ARG A 303 -14.43 0.44 13.20
C ARG A 303 -14.05 1.84 12.73
N LEU A 304 -13.98 2.09 11.42
CA LEU A 304 -13.70 3.41 10.86
C LEU A 304 -14.72 4.45 11.34
N GLU A 305 -16.02 4.17 11.28
CA GLU A 305 -17.05 5.13 11.69
C GLU A 305 -16.92 5.47 13.18
N THR A 306 -16.63 4.47 14.03
CA THR A 306 -16.37 4.69 15.45
C THR A 306 -15.09 5.52 15.66
N PHE A 307 -14.01 5.19 14.96
CA PHE A 307 -12.74 5.92 15.00
C PHE A 307 -12.89 7.39 14.60
N LEU A 308 -13.56 7.67 13.47
CA LEU A 308 -13.82 9.02 12.98
C LEU A 308 -14.63 9.84 13.99
N SER A 309 -15.61 9.23 14.66
CA SER A 309 -16.41 9.88 15.70
C SER A 309 -15.52 10.39 16.84
N HIS A 310 -14.58 9.57 17.30
CA HIS A 310 -13.64 9.95 18.35
C HIS A 310 -12.59 10.95 17.87
N LEU A 311 -12.08 10.80 16.65
CA LEU A 311 -11.10 11.71 16.06
C LEU A 311 -11.67 13.13 15.93
N LEU A 312 -12.89 13.27 15.40
CA LEU A 312 -13.56 14.56 15.23
C LEU A 312 -13.80 15.28 16.56
N GLN A 313 -14.26 14.56 17.59
CA GLN A 313 -14.43 15.13 18.93
C GLN A 313 -13.12 15.70 19.49
N ASN A 314 -12.01 14.98 19.29
CA ASN A 314 -10.71 15.41 19.79
C ASN A 314 -10.10 16.56 18.99
N LEU A 315 -10.29 16.60 17.67
CA LEU A 315 -9.86 17.73 16.82
C LEU A 315 -10.60 19.02 17.20
N ALA A 316 -11.93 18.97 17.35
CA ALA A 316 -12.72 20.13 17.77
C ALA A 316 -12.33 20.63 19.17
N SER A 317 -12.03 19.71 20.10
CA SER A 317 -11.53 20.08 21.43
C SER A 317 -10.19 20.82 21.36
N LEU A 318 -9.28 20.43 20.47
CA LEU A 318 -7.97 21.07 20.31
C LEU A 318 -8.10 22.46 19.69
N GLU A 319 -8.97 22.64 18.69
CA GLU A 319 -9.25 23.96 18.08
C GLU A 319 -9.87 24.95 19.09
N SER A 320 -10.68 24.46 20.04
CA SER A 320 -11.26 25.31 21.09
C SER A 320 -10.25 25.76 22.17
N GLN A 321 -9.05 25.18 22.21
CA GLN A 321 -8.00 25.46 23.18
C GLN A 321 -6.88 26.37 22.64
N THR A 322 -6.90 26.66 21.34
CA THR A 322 -5.97 27.55 20.63
C THR A 322 -6.60 28.90 20.33
#